data_AF-A0AAI8MJV4-F1
#
_entry.id   AF-A0AAI8MJV4-F1
#
_cell.length_a   1.000
_cell.length_b   1.000
_cell.length_c   1.000
_cell.angle_alpha   90.00
_cell.angle_beta   90.00
_cell.angle_gamma   90.00
#
_symmetry.space_group_name_H-M   'P 1'
#
loop_
_entity.id
_entity.type
_entity.pdbx_description
1 polymer ?
#
loop_
_entity_poly.entity_id
_entity_poly.type
_entity_poly.pdbx_seq_one_letter_code
_entity_poly.pdbx_strand_id
1 'polypeptide(L)' 'MPPSDANRFARKADECRRLAAQAGSEIDKRAWLRLAAEWDKLADDAAQGRGIFERYK' A
#
# COMPACT_ATOMS: atom_id res chain seq x y z
N MET A 1 -13.29 -0.96 -16.74
CA MET A 1 -12.48 0.02 -15.99
C MET A 1 -11.24 -0.71 -15.50
N PRO A 2 -10.00 -0.25 -15.81
CA PRO A 2 -8.82 -0.81 -15.17
C PRO A 2 -8.96 -0.66 -13.65
N PRO A 3 -8.42 -1.59 -12.83
CA PRO A 3 -8.41 -1.40 -11.39
C PRO A 3 -7.74 -0.06 -11.09
N SER A 4 -8.43 0.80 -10.33
CA SER A 4 -7.87 2.08 -9.90
C SER A 4 -6.56 1.85 -9.16
N ASP A 5 -5.62 2.80 -9.27
CA ASP A 5 -4.34 2.72 -8.55
C ASP A 5 -4.55 2.49 -7.04
N ALA A 6 -5.64 3.02 -6.49
CA ALA A 6 -6.11 2.74 -5.13
C ALA A 6 -6.25 1.24 -4.82
N ASN A 7 -6.90 0.47 -5.71
CA ASN A 7 -7.09 -0.96 -5.53
C ASN A 7 -5.75 -1.73 -5.66
N ARG A 8 -4.84 -1.24 -6.51
CA ARG A 8 -3.49 -1.80 -6.63
C ARG A 8 -2.68 -1.58 -5.35
N PHE A 9 -2.76 -0.40 -4.76
CA PHE A 9 -2.08 -0.07 -3.51
C PHE A 9 -2.68 -0.84 -2.31
N ALA A 10 -4.00 -0.93 -2.22
CA ALA A 10 -4.67 -1.73 -1.19
C ALA A 10 -4.23 -3.21 -1.23
N ARG A 11 -4.15 -3.80 -2.42
CA ARG A 11 -3.63 -5.18 -2.58
C ARG A 11 -2.20 -5.34 -2.08
N LYS A 12 -1.32 -4.36 -2.33
CA LYS A 12 0.06 -4.38 -1.83
C LYS A 12 0.13 -4.22 -0.32
N ALA A 13 -0.76 -3.42 0.28
CA ALA A 13 -0.86 -3.29 1.74
C ALA A 13 -1.20 -4.65 2.38
N ASP A 14 -2.20 -5.36 1.84
CA ASP A 14 -2.57 -6.69 2.33
C ASP A 14 -1.46 -7.73 2.13
N GLU A 15 -0.74 -7.69 1.02
CA GLU A 15 0.43 -8.55 0.81
C GLU A 15 1.51 -8.31 1.86
N CYS A 16 1.81 -7.04 2.17
CA CYS A 16 2.76 -6.68 3.23
C CYS A 16 2.29 -7.18 4.60
N ARG A 17 1.00 -7.11 4.92
CA ARG A 17 0.46 -7.66 6.19
C ARG A 17 0.62 -9.18 6.25
N ARG A 18 0.42 -9.90 5.15
CA ARG A 18 0.65 -11.35 5.08
C ARG A 18 2.13 -11.71 5.23
N LEU A 19 3.04 -10.92 4.66
CA LEU A 19 4.48 -11.09 4.84
C LEU A 19 4.89 -10.77 6.27
N ALA A 20 4.31 -9.75 6.90
CA ALA A 20 4.50 -9.48 8.33
C ALA A 20 4.04 -10.65 9.19
N ALA A 21 2.88 -11.26 8.89
CA ALA A 21 2.41 -12.42 9.66
C ALA A 21 3.35 -13.63 9.53
N GLN A 22 3.98 -13.81 8.37
CA GLN A 22 4.93 -14.91 8.10
C GLN A 22 6.37 -14.62 8.54
N ALA A 23 6.72 -13.35 8.80
CA ALA A 23 8.06 -12.99 9.19
C ALA A 23 8.42 -13.59 10.56
N GLY A 24 9.57 -14.25 10.65
CA GLY A 24 10.08 -14.84 11.89
C GLY A 24 10.66 -13.81 12.87
N SER A 25 11.13 -12.67 12.35
CA SER A 25 11.73 -11.59 13.14
C SER A 25 10.74 -10.46 13.41
N GLU A 26 10.67 -10.00 14.66
CA GLU A 26 9.82 -8.86 15.03
C GLU A 26 10.21 -7.55 14.31
N ILE A 27 11.49 -7.41 13.95
CA ILE A 27 11.98 -6.27 13.17
C ILE A 27 11.37 -6.28 11.77
N ASP A 28 11.37 -7.44 11.12
CA ASP A 28 10.80 -7.62 9.79
C ASP A 28 9.28 -7.43 9.84
N LYS A 29 8.60 -7.94 10.88
CA LYS A 29 7.16 -7.68 11.10
C LYS A 29 6.87 -6.19 11.11
N ARG A 30 7.63 -5.42 11.90
CA ARG A 30 7.46 -3.97 12.01
C ARG A 30 7.77 -3.25 10.69
N ALA A 31 8.78 -3.70 9.95
CA ALA A 31 9.11 -3.14 8.64
C ALA A 31 7.97 -3.37 7.63
N TRP A 32 7.46 -4.60 7.54
CA TRP A 32 6.34 -4.95 6.66
C TRP A 32 5.04 -4.22 7.04
N LEU A 33 4.75 -4.07 8.34
CA LEU A 33 3.58 -3.32 8.81
C LEU A 33 3.68 -1.82 8.49
N ARG A 34 4.85 -1.21 8.62
CA ARG A 34 5.07 0.17 8.17
C ARG A 34 4.84 0.31 6.68
N LEU A 35 5.37 -0.62 5.89
CA LEU A 35 5.20 -0.62 4.44
C LEU A 35 3.72 -0.75 4.06
N ALA A 36 2.97 -1.60 4.76
CA ALA A 36 1.52 -1.72 4.57
C ALA A 36 0.79 -0.39 4.83
N ALA A 37 1.14 0.31 5.91
CA ALA A 37 0.54 1.61 6.23
C ALA A 37 0.83 2.69 5.18
N GLU A 38 2.03 2.69 4.59
CA GLU A 38 2.35 3.62 3.48
C GLU A 38 1.55 3.28 2.21
N TRP A 39 1.35 2.00 1.91
CA TRP A 39 0.47 1.58 0.81
C TRP A 39 -0.99 1.95 1.07
N ASP A 40 -1.49 1.84 2.30
CA ASP A 40 -2.84 2.28 2.65
C ASP A 40 -3.02 3.79 2.43
N LYS A 41 -2.02 4.61 2.80
CA LYS A 41 -2.03 6.06 2.52
C LYS A 41 -2.05 6.35 1.02
N LEU A 42 -1.23 5.65 0.24
CA LEU A 42 -1.24 5.79 -1.22
C LEU A 42 -2.57 5.34 -1.84
N ALA A 43 -3.20 4.31 -1.28
CA ALA A 43 -4.51 3.85 -1.71
C ALA A 43 -5.58 4.91 -1.44
N ASP A 44 -5.55 5.52 -0.25
CA ASP A 44 -6.46 6.58 0.15
C ASP A 44 -6.26 7.85 -0.70
N ASP A 45 -5.01 8.28 -0.92
CA ASP A 45 -4.68 9.43 -1.78
C ASP A 45 -5.15 9.19 -3.23
N ALA A 46 -4.93 7.99 -3.76
CA ALA A 46 -5.38 7.60 -5.10
C ALA A 46 -6.91 7.47 -5.19
N ALA A 47 -7.58 7.06 -4.11
CA ALA A 47 -9.04 6.97 -4.05
C ALA A 47 -9.69 8.35 -3.95
N GLN A 48 -9.09 9.26 -3.19
CA GLN A 48 -9.54 10.65 -3.05
C GLN A 48 -9.24 11.50 -4.29
N GLY A 49 -8.52 10.97 -5.27
CA GLY A 49 -8.11 11.74 -6.45
C GLY A 49 -7.19 12.91 -6.08
N ARG A 50 -6.50 12.86 -4.94
CA ARG A 50 -5.41 13.78 -4.61
C ARG A 50 -4.24 13.42 -5.51
N GLY A 51 -4.32 13.92 -6.73
CA GLY A 51 -3.41 13.61 -7.82
C GLY A 51 -1.97 13.97 -7.47
N ILE A 52 -1.22 13.00 -6.95
CA ILE A 52 0.23 12.99 -7.12
C ILE A 52 0.61 12.63 -8.57
N PHE A 53 -0.35 12.15 -9.37
CA PHE A 53 -0.17 11.72 -10.75
C PHE A 53 -0.71 12.69 -11.82
N GLU A 54 -1.07 13.92 -11.47
CA GLU A 54 -1.42 14.95 -12.47
C GLU A 54 -0.19 15.60 -13.15
N ARG A 55 1.01 15.05 -12.97
CA ARG A 55 2.26 15.60 -13.52
C ARG A 55 2.78 14.90 -14.78
N TYR A 56 2.05 13.96 -15.34
CA TYR A 56 2.41 13.28 -16.61
C TYR A 56 1.23 13.24 -17.60
N LYS A 57 0.67 14.41 -17.92
CA LYS A 57 -0.18 14.58 -19.11
C LYS A 57 0.53 15.45 -20.13
#